data_AF-A0A524EI70-F1
#
_entry.id   AF-A0A524EI70-F1
#
_cell.length_a   1.000
_cell.length_b   1.000
_cell.length_c   1.000
_cell.angle_alpha   90.00
_cell.angle_beta   90.00
_cell.angle_gamma   90.00
#
_symmetry.space_group_name_H-M   'P 1'
#
loop_
_entity.id
_entity.type
_entity.pdbx_description
1 polymer ?
#
loop_
_entity_poly.entity_id
_entity_poly.type
_entity_poly.pdbx_seq_one_letter_code
_entity_poly.pdbx_strand_id
1 'polypeptide(L)'
;MVTTIQLSTKLDIEFDEKAPETLFEVIISDILIPRYKENKDWNLSLNIIIEEMNRLISKYQLDPKLKLGLLNQVEKHLDKDIEELTGTAKIEILFLNMDDYVEDIKKLITAGKEKEQLRHDMAQLVFPLTLFELGELFIFLGKRAFLK
;
A
#
# COMPACT_ATOMS: atom_id res chain seq x y z
N MET A 1 27.24 0.85 14.81
CA MET A 1 27.79 -0.52 15.01
C MET A 1 26.94 -1.43 14.15
N VAL A 2 27.54 -2.41 13.47
CA VAL A 2 26.76 -3.37 12.67
C VAL A 2 26.25 -4.47 13.60
N THR A 3 24.94 -4.68 13.63
CA THR A 3 24.28 -5.70 14.46
C THR A 3 23.44 -6.59 13.57
N THR A 4 23.57 -7.92 13.72
CA THR A 4 22.70 -8.84 12.99
C THR A 4 21.34 -8.90 13.67
N ILE A 5 20.30 -8.51 12.94
CA ILE A 5 18.90 -8.54 13.39
C ILE A 5 18.11 -9.56 12.59
N GLN A 6 17.14 -10.19 13.23
CA GLN A 6 16.32 -11.23 12.62
C GLN A 6 14.87 -10.77 12.51
N LEU A 7 14.35 -10.75 11.28
CA LEU A 7 12.96 -10.47 10.97
C LEU A 7 12.03 -11.63 11.37
N SER A 8 10.72 -11.37 11.45
CA SER A 8 9.69 -12.40 11.68
C SER A 8 9.64 -13.44 10.56
N THR A 9 10.12 -13.07 9.38
CA THR A 9 10.29 -13.95 8.21
C THR A 9 11.47 -14.91 8.36
N LYS A 10 12.23 -14.84 9.47
CA LYS A 10 13.48 -15.58 9.73
C LYS A 10 14.66 -15.17 8.84
N LEU A 11 14.54 -14.02 8.16
CA LEU A 11 15.65 -13.42 7.45
C LEU A 11 16.58 -12.69 8.44
N ASP A 12 17.87 -12.98 8.37
CA ASP A 12 18.90 -12.27 9.12
C ASP A 12 19.46 -11.12 8.27
N ILE A 13 19.53 -9.92 8.85
CA ILE A 13 19.94 -8.69 8.19
C ILE A 13 21.06 -8.04 9.01
N GLU A 14 22.10 -7.59 8.33
CA GLU A 14 23.11 -6.72 8.93
C GLU A 14 22.54 -5.29 9.03
N PHE A 15 22.27 -4.85 10.26
CA PHE A 15 21.75 -3.52 10.56
C PHE A 15 22.89 -2.60 10.98
N ASP A 16 23.05 -1.49 10.27
CA ASP A 16 23.88 -0.35 10.69
C ASP A 16 22.98 0.81 11.11
N GLU A 17 23.10 1.25 12.37
CA GLU A 17 22.39 2.42 12.90
C GLU A 17 22.62 3.70 12.09
N LYS A 18 23.75 3.81 11.37
CA LYS A 18 24.06 4.96 10.53
C LYS A 18 23.43 4.88 9.13
N ALA A 19 22.96 3.70 8.74
CA ALA A 19 22.33 3.45 7.44
C ALA A 19 21.10 2.53 7.60
N PRO A 20 20.06 2.99 8.33
CA PRO A 20 18.90 2.17 8.64
C PRO A 20 18.00 1.89 7.43
N GLU A 21 18.23 2.56 6.29
CA GLU A 21 17.45 2.44 5.07
C GLU A 21 17.39 1.00 4.57
N THR A 22 18.50 0.25 4.65
CA THR A 22 18.55 -1.16 4.23
C THR A 22 17.55 -2.02 5.00
N LEU A 23 17.41 -1.79 6.31
CA LEU A 23 16.40 -2.50 7.11
C LEU A 23 14.99 -2.11 6.66
N PHE A 24 14.75 -0.83 6.42
CA PHE A 24 13.44 -0.34 5.99
C PHE A 24 13.03 -0.95 4.65
N GLU A 25 13.93 -0.96 3.66
CA GLU A 25 13.71 -1.57 2.35
C GLU A 25 13.31 -3.04 2.48
N VAL A 26 14.01 -3.81 3.31
CA VAL A 26 13.72 -5.23 3.48
C VAL A 26 12.39 -5.45 4.20
N ILE A 27 12.05 -4.65 5.21
CA ILE A 27 10.73 -4.72 5.85
C ILE A 27 9.61 -4.40 4.85
N ILE A 28 9.83 -3.42 3.97
CA ILE A 28 8.87 -3.06 2.93
C ILE A 28 8.71 -4.22 1.92
N SER A 29 9.82 -4.76 1.41
CA SER A 29 9.80 -5.81 0.37
C SER A 29 9.27 -7.15 0.88
N ASP A 30 9.66 -7.54 2.10
CA ASP A 30 9.44 -8.90 2.60
C ASP A 30 8.20 -9.00 3.49
N ILE A 31 7.70 -7.88 4.00
CA ILE A 31 6.57 -7.86 4.93
C ILE A 31 5.45 -6.98 4.41
N LEU A 32 5.68 -5.69 4.16
CA LEU A 32 4.61 -4.76 3.77
C LEU A 32 3.93 -5.19 2.46
N ILE A 33 4.72 -5.33 1.39
CA ILE A 33 4.21 -5.63 0.05
C ILE A 33 3.51 -7.01 0.01
N PRO A 34 4.08 -8.11 0.53
CA PRO A 34 3.42 -9.40 0.50
C PRO A 34 2.13 -9.43 1.32
N ARG A 35 2.12 -8.79 2.50
CA ARG A 35 0.92 -8.75 3.36
C ARG A 35 -0.21 -7.98 2.73
N TYR A 36 0.11 -6.83 2.16
CA TYR A 36 -0.88 -6.05 1.44
C TYR A 36 -1.45 -6.80 0.23
N LYS A 37 -0.61 -7.52 -0.52
CA LYS A 37 -1.08 -8.37 -1.63
C LYS A 37 -2.03 -9.49 -1.18
N GLU A 38 -1.82 -10.02 0.03
CA GLU A 38 -2.64 -11.08 0.63
C GLU A 38 -3.98 -10.55 1.16
N ASN A 39 -3.96 -9.47 1.94
CA ASN A 39 -5.11 -8.99 2.71
C ASN A 39 -5.87 -7.82 2.05
N LYS A 40 -5.24 -7.11 1.11
CA LYS A 40 -5.73 -5.86 0.49
C LYS A 40 -6.14 -4.78 1.49
N ASP A 41 -5.55 -4.79 2.67
CA ASP A 41 -5.80 -3.85 3.76
C ASP A 41 -4.49 -3.13 4.10
N TRP A 42 -4.41 -1.86 3.67
CA TRP A 42 -3.25 -1.02 3.89
C TRP A 42 -3.01 -0.72 5.37
N ASN A 43 -4.08 -0.42 6.13
CA ASN A 43 -3.97 -0.10 7.54
C ASN A 43 -3.47 -1.30 8.34
N LEU A 44 -4.00 -2.48 8.04
CA LEU A 44 -3.52 -3.72 8.63
C LEU A 44 -2.05 -3.98 8.27
N SER A 45 -1.67 -3.75 7.02
CA SER A 45 -0.30 -3.98 6.54
C SER A 45 0.70 -2.99 7.17
N LEU A 46 0.33 -1.72 7.34
CA LEU A 46 1.10 -0.74 8.10
C LEU A 46 1.23 -1.12 9.57
N ASN A 47 0.14 -1.55 10.21
CA ASN A 47 0.18 -2.02 11.61
C ASN A 47 1.12 -3.21 11.76
N ILE A 48 1.14 -4.15 10.81
CA ILE A 48 2.06 -5.30 10.83
C ILE A 48 3.52 -4.86 10.81
N ILE A 49 3.91 -3.92 9.94
CA ILE A 49 5.31 -3.46 9.89
C ILE A 49 5.70 -2.60 11.10
N ILE A 50 4.74 -1.86 11.69
CA ILE A 50 4.95 -1.11 12.93
C ILE A 50 5.17 -2.09 14.10
N GLU A 51 4.37 -3.15 14.20
CA GLU A 51 4.55 -4.19 15.21
C GLU A 51 5.86 -4.95 15.03
N GLU A 52 6.26 -5.22 13.78
CA GLU A 52 7.56 -5.80 13.50
C GLU A 52 8.69 -4.88 13.96
N MET A 53 8.60 -3.58 13.68
CA MET A 53 9.58 -2.60 14.15
C MET A 53 9.58 -2.48 15.68
N ASN A 54 8.43 -2.52 16.34
CA ASN A 54 8.32 -2.58 17.81
C ASN A 54 9.08 -3.78 18.37
N ARG A 55 8.86 -4.96 17.79
CA ARG A 55 9.54 -6.19 18.18
C ARG A 55 11.06 -6.07 18.04
N LEU A 56 11.55 -5.51 16.93
CA LEU A 56 12.98 -5.30 16.70
C LEU A 56 13.58 -4.31 17.69
N ILE A 57 12.91 -3.18 17.93
CA ILE A 57 13.31 -2.17 18.92
C ILE A 57 13.43 -2.78 20.30
N SER A 58 12.42 -3.52 20.76
CA SER A 58 12.44 -4.15 22.08
C SER A 58 13.49 -5.25 22.20
N LYS A 59 13.62 -6.11 21.17
CA LYS A 59 14.53 -7.27 21.20
C LYS A 59 16.00 -6.88 21.11
N TYR A 60 16.32 -5.89 20.29
CA TYR A 60 17.70 -5.46 20.01
C TYR A 60 18.06 -4.11 20.64
N GLN A 61 17.17 -3.55 21.47
CA GLN A 61 17.34 -2.25 22.15
C GLN A 61 17.66 -1.09 21.20
N LEU A 62 17.01 -1.08 20.03
CA LEU A 62 17.23 -0.06 19.00
C LEU A 62 16.54 1.27 19.35
N ASP A 63 16.90 2.35 18.65
CA ASP A 63 16.26 3.65 18.83
C ASP A 63 14.77 3.60 18.39
N PRO A 64 13.81 3.97 19.26
CA PRO A 64 12.40 4.08 18.90
C PRO A 64 12.10 4.98 17.69
N LYS A 65 12.97 5.94 17.37
CA LYS A 65 12.85 6.81 16.18
C LYS A 65 12.89 6.05 14.87
N LEU A 66 13.39 4.81 14.85
CA LEU A 66 13.38 3.95 13.67
C LEU A 66 11.96 3.69 13.14
N LYS A 67 10.91 3.77 13.98
CA LYS A 67 9.52 3.69 13.52
C LYS A 67 9.16 4.85 12.59
N LEU A 68 9.52 6.07 12.98
CA LEU A 68 9.32 7.25 12.15
C LEU A 68 10.15 7.15 10.88
N GLY A 69 11.40 6.67 10.99
CA GLY A 69 12.25 6.40 9.83
C GLY A 69 11.63 5.43 8.83
N LEU A 70 11.07 4.31 9.30
CA LEU A 70 10.36 3.33 8.49
C LEU A 70 9.14 3.96 7.80
N LEU A 71 8.31 4.70 8.54
CA LEU A 71 7.13 5.36 7.96
C LEU A 71 7.52 6.40 6.91
N ASN A 72 8.56 7.20 7.15
CA ASN A 72 9.08 8.14 6.17
C ASN A 72 9.65 7.42 4.94
N GLN A 73 10.24 6.24 5.10
CA GLN A 73 10.73 5.45 3.97
C GLN A 73 9.57 4.88 3.16
N VAL A 74 8.52 4.39 3.82
CA VAL A 74 7.27 4.00 3.15
C VAL A 74 6.71 5.19 2.37
N GLU A 75 6.64 6.38 2.99
CA GLU A 75 6.21 7.61 2.32
C GLU A 75 7.08 7.98 1.12
N LYS A 76 8.41 7.83 1.19
CA LYS A 76 9.29 8.04 0.03
C LYS A 76 9.06 7.06 -1.11
N HIS A 77 8.68 5.82 -0.81
CA HIS A 77 8.26 4.85 -1.83
C HIS A 77 6.89 5.19 -2.42
N LEU A 78 6.09 6.00 -1.72
CA LEU A 78 4.88 6.61 -2.27
C LEU A 78 5.21 7.89 -3.06
N ASP A 79 6.25 8.65 -2.70
CA ASP A 79 6.62 9.92 -3.32
C ASP A 79 7.53 9.79 -4.56
N LYS A 80 8.25 8.68 -4.74
CA LYS A 80 9.21 8.52 -5.83
C LYS A 80 8.59 8.43 -7.23
N ASP A 81 7.28 8.26 -7.35
CA ASP A 81 6.56 8.32 -8.62
C ASP A 81 6.01 9.76 -8.92
N ILE A 82 6.16 10.72 -7.98
CA ILE A 82 5.63 12.10 -8.07
C ILE A 82 6.51 13.05 -8.92
N GLU A 83 7.83 12.86 -8.98
CA GLU A 83 8.74 13.87 -9.57
C GLU A 83 8.74 13.88 -11.12
N GLU A 84 8.25 12.82 -11.77
CA GLU A 84 8.14 12.71 -13.24
C GLU A 84 6.76 13.17 -13.80
N LEU A 85 5.79 13.52 -12.94
CA LEU A 85 4.41 13.82 -13.36
C LEU A 85 4.13 15.33 -13.43
N THR A 86 4.21 15.89 -14.65
CA THR A 86 3.74 17.26 -14.93
C THR A 86 2.22 17.31 -15.10
N GLY A 87 1.52 17.77 -14.07
CA GLY A 87 0.13 18.24 -14.16
C GLY A 87 -0.76 17.74 -13.04
N THR A 88 -1.17 18.65 -12.14
CA THR A 88 -2.35 18.63 -11.22
C THR A 88 -2.95 17.28 -10.77
N ALA A 89 -2.16 16.23 -10.62
CA ALA A 89 -2.51 14.96 -10.01
C ALA A 89 -1.53 14.80 -8.84
N LYS A 90 -1.92 15.31 -7.68
CA LYS A 90 -1.16 15.11 -6.44
C LYS A 90 -1.88 14.09 -5.60
N ILE A 91 -1.08 13.13 -5.14
CA ILE A 91 -1.36 11.98 -4.26
C ILE A 91 -1.63 10.72 -5.08
N GLU A 92 -0.57 9.93 -5.22
CA GLU A 92 -0.60 8.64 -5.89
C GLU A 92 -1.38 7.61 -5.10
N ILE A 93 -2.36 7.12 -5.82
CA ILE A 93 -3.28 6.03 -5.59
C ILE A 93 -2.45 4.74 -5.42
N LEU A 94 -2.42 4.21 -4.20
CA LEU A 94 -2.22 2.79 -4.03
C LEU A 94 -3.42 2.09 -4.70
N PHE A 95 -3.18 0.96 -5.36
CA PHE A 95 -4.13 0.12 -6.11
C PHE A 95 -4.31 0.47 -7.59
N LEU A 96 -4.39 -0.59 -8.42
CA LEU A 96 -4.88 -0.68 -9.81
C LEU A 96 -5.06 0.66 -10.52
N ASN A 97 -4.35 0.86 -11.63
CA ASN A 97 -4.56 2.01 -12.51
C ASN A 97 -6.07 2.23 -12.68
N MET A 98 -6.57 3.46 -12.57
CA MET A 98 -8.03 3.72 -12.56
C MET A 98 -8.76 3.06 -13.72
N ASP A 99 -8.06 2.89 -14.85
CA ASP A 99 -8.51 2.12 -15.99
C ASP A 99 -8.86 0.66 -15.68
N ASP A 100 -8.09 -0.04 -14.85
CA ASP A 100 -8.35 -1.42 -14.44
C ASP A 100 -9.62 -1.52 -13.59
N TYR A 101 -9.85 -0.57 -12.68
CA TYR A 101 -11.11 -0.47 -11.93
C TYR A 101 -12.30 -0.27 -12.87
N VAL A 102 -12.16 0.58 -13.88
CA VAL A 102 -13.21 0.78 -14.89
C VAL A 102 -13.46 -0.48 -15.70
N GLU A 103 -12.41 -1.19 -16.13
CA GLU A 103 -12.54 -2.43 -16.88
C GLU A 103 -13.17 -3.55 -16.02
N ASP A 104 -12.82 -3.66 -14.75
CA ASP A 104 -13.43 -4.65 -13.85
C ASP A 104 -14.89 -4.32 -13.53
N ILE A 105 -15.24 -3.03 -13.37
CA ILE A 105 -16.64 -2.59 -13.29
C ILE A 105 -17.40 -2.97 -14.56
N LYS A 106 -16.83 -2.73 -15.75
CA LYS A 106 -17.46 -3.12 -17.03
C LYS A 106 -17.66 -4.64 -17.11
N LYS A 107 -16.66 -5.44 -16.74
CA LYS A 107 -16.78 -6.91 -16.72
C LYS A 107 -17.87 -7.36 -15.77
N LEU A 108 -17.94 -6.79 -14.57
CA LEU A 108 -18.99 -7.12 -13.58
C LEU A 108 -20.39 -6.80 -14.11
N ILE A 109 -20.57 -5.60 -14.67
CA ILE A 109 -21.87 -5.16 -15.20
C ILE A 109 -22.30 -5.99 -16.41
N THR A 110 -21.36 -6.38 -17.27
CA THR A 110 -21.64 -7.15 -18.51
C THR A 110 -21.68 -8.66 -18.30
N ALA A 111 -21.31 -9.17 -17.12
CA ALA A 111 -21.29 -10.61 -16.81
C ALA A 111 -22.67 -11.27 -16.71
N GLY A 112 -23.78 -10.53 -16.81
CA GLY A 112 -25.13 -11.09 -16.78
C GLY A 112 -25.54 -11.68 -15.42
N LYS A 113 -24.90 -11.23 -14.33
CA LYS A 113 -25.17 -11.70 -12.97
C LYS A 113 -26.53 -11.21 -12.46
N GLU A 114 -27.13 -11.99 -11.57
CA GLU A 114 -28.32 -11.58 -10.82
C GLU A 114 -28.05 -10.33 -9.98
N LYS A 115 -29.08 -9.50 -9.78
CA LYS A 115 -28.94 -8.15 -9.17
C LYS A 115 -28.26 -8.16 -7.81
N GLU A 116 -28.56 -9.15 -6.97
CA GLU A 116 -27.97 -9.25 -5.63
C GLU A 116 -26.48 -9.63 -5.69
N GLN A 117 -26.13 -10.58 -6.56
CA GLN A 117 -24.74 -10.99 -6.75
C GLN A 117 -23.91 -9.86 -7.35
N LEU A 118 -24.45 -9.13 -8.34
CA LEU A 118 -23.79 -7.98 -8.92
C LEU A 118 -23.50 -6.90 -7.86
N ARG A 119 -24.48 -6.59 -7.00
CA ARG A 119 -24.28 -5.62 -5.91
C ARG A 119 -23.22 -6.08 -4.93
N HIS A 120 -23.22 -7.37 -4.58
CA HIS A 120 -22.22 -7.94 -3.69
C HIS A 120 -20.81 -7.83 -4.29
N ASP A 121 -20.64 -8.22 -5.55
CA ASP A 121 -19.33 -8.20 -6.21
C ASP A 121 -18.83 -6.77 -6.44
N MET A 122 -19.73 -5.85 -6.80
CA MET A 122 -19.41 -4.42 -6.89
C MET A 122 -18.98 -3.85 -5.54
N ALA A 123 -19.66 -4.25 -4.45
CA ALA A 123 -19.28 -3.84 -3.11
C ALA A 123 -17.88 -4.36 -2.74
N GLN A 124 -17.55 -5.62 -3.06
CA GLN A 124 -16.23 -6.19 -2.84
C GLN A 124 -15.13 -5.48 -3.64
N LEU A 125 -15.42 -5.07 -4.87
CA LEU A 125 -14.48 -4.33 -5.71
C LEU A 125 -14.09 -2.98 -5.09
N VAL A 126 -15.07 -2.25 -4.55
CA VAL A 126 -14.85 -0.89 -4.01
C VAL A 126 -14.59 -0.86 -2.50
N PHE A 127 -14.81 -1.97 -1.80
CA PHE A 127 -14.56 -2.12 -0.36
C PHE A 127 -13.14 -1.72 0.09
N PRO A 128 -12.05 -2.08 -0.63
CA PRO A 128 -10.70 -1.71 -0.19
C PRO A 128 -10.36 -0.24 -0.43
N LEU A 129 -11.21 0.52 -1.12
CA LEU A 129 -10.94 1.92 -1.48
C LEU A 129 -11.22 2.86 -0.30
N THR A 130 -10.34 3.83 -0.11
CA THR A 130 -10.54 4.98 0.77
C THR A 130 -11.63 5.91 0.21
N LEU A 131 -12.16 6.79 1.06
CA LEU A 131 -13.13 7.82 0.64
C LEU A 131 -12.59 8.72 -0.48
N PHE A 132 -11.29 8.99 -0.46
CA PHE A 132 -10.63 9.79 -1.49
C PHE A 132 -10.57 9.03 -2.83
N GLU A 133 -10.10 7.77 -2.82
CA GLU A 133 -10.02 6.94 -4.04
C GLU A 133 -11.40 6.64 -4.63
N LEU A 134 -12.42 6.46 -3.78
CA LEU A 134 -13.82 6.40 -4.23
C LEU A 134 -14.23 7.69 -4.93
N GLY A 135 -13.89 8.85 -4.36
CA GLY A 135 -14.14 10.17 -4.95
C GLY A 135 -13.48 10.30 -6.33
N GLU A 136 -12.21 9.95 -6.43
CA GLU A 136 -11.47 9.95 -7.70
C GLU A 136 -12.10 8.98 -8.70
N LEU A 137 -12.50 7.76 -8.28
CA LEU A 137 -13.14 6.78 -9.15
C LEU A 137 -14.46 7.30 -9.73
N PHE A 138 -15.27 7.97 -8.91
CA PHE A 138 -16.48 8.62 -9.38
C PHE A 138 -16.19 9.79 -10.34
N ILE A 139 -15.17 10.61 -10.05
CA ILE A 139 -14.75 11.70 -10.93
C ILE A 139 -14.26 11.15 -12.28
N PHE A 140 -13.45 10.11 -12.26
CA PHE A 140 -12.89 9.47 -13.46
C PHE A 140 -13.99 8.83 -14.32
N LEU A 141 -14.89 8.05 -13.69
CA LEU A 141 -16.07 7.49 -14.36
C LEU A 141 -16.96 8.59 -14.94
N GLY A 142 -17.19 9.67 -14.20
CA GLY A 142 -17.94 10.83 -14.67
C GLY A 142 -17.30 11.47 -15.90
N LYS A 143 -15.99 11.73 -15.86
CA LYS A 143 -15.25 12.25 -17.01
C LYS A 143 -15.37 11.32 -18.23
N ARG A 144 -15.16 10.02 -18.07
CA ARG A 144 -15.26 9.06 -19.19
C ARG A 144 -16.68 8.86 -19.73
N ALA A 145 -17.70 8.94 -18.88
CA ALA A 145 -19.09 8.76 -19.28
C ALA A 145 -19.65 9.99 -20.02
N PHE A 146 -19.17 11.19 -19.68
CA PHE A 146 -19.75 12.45 -20.14
C PHE A 146 -18.86 13.28 -21.07
N LEU A 147 -17.54 13.05 -21.09
CA LEU A 147 -16.61 13.67 -22.03
C LEU A 147 -16.19 12.61 -23.06
N LYS A 148 -16.91 12.56 -24.19
CA LYS A 148 -16.49 11.84 -25.39
C LYS A 148 -15.58 12.72 -26.24
#